data_AF-A0A5E4P6W5-F1
#
_entry.id   AF-A0A5E4P6W5-F1
#
_cell.length_a   1.000
_cell.length_b   1.000
_cell.length_c   1.000
_cell.angle_alpha   90.00
_cell.angle_beta   90.00
_cell.angle_gamma   90.00
#
_symmetry.space_group_name_H-M   'P 1'
#
loop_
_entity.id
_entity.type
_entity.pdbx_description
1 polymer ?
#
loop_
_entity_poly.entity_id
_entity_poly.type
_entity_poly.pdbx_seq_one_letter_code
_entity_poly.pdbx_strand_id
1 'polypeptide(L)'
;MLGKALDRKDSLTAFPLPKFEGLLGTELYKDRRLGSELSDYAKAQGVGGIIHSDEDMKKYGISESEVKALREALGAGSGVSWVLVAGPAEVAGNAAAAAFRRAMQALVGVPEETRKVAGEWQTAYMRPLPGGARLYPETDLPPTRITRARLEKLASVLPEMPDETLAWLKKMLNDDLAGKMMRSQRLPIFRRVMNEVKGADGTLVAATLEEALTSLKRDGIDVDAVSDELLPELFAAYFEGRLFAKAAIPEILKGIAKEPGKPVKEIVGKLGLKRMSPEEIKAAVRAEARDTGDKKLLVKKVMEKIRLRAEGAEIIAAVEAVA
;
A
#
# COMPACT_ATOMS: atom_id res chain seq x y z
N MET A 1 -19.81 -28.55 19.30
CA MET A 1 -18.75 -28.93 18.32
C MET A 1 -18.66 -30.44 18.20
N LEU A 2 -18.41 -31.15 19.31
CA LEU A 2 -18.31 -32.61 19.34
C LEU A 2 -19.59 -33.34 18.92
N GLY A 3 -20.77 -32.85 19.33
CA GLY A 3 -22.06 -33.41 18.85
C GLY A 3 -22.17 -33.40 17.32
N LYS A 4 -21.83 -32.27 16.67
CA LYS A 4 -21.80 -32.16 15.20
C LYS A 4 -20.75 -33.08 14.56
N ALA A 5 -19.64 -33.36 15.24
CA ALA A 5 -18.64 -34.30 14.75
C ALA A 5 -19.19 -35.74 14.80
N LEU A 6 -19.84 -36.12 15.90
CA LEU A 6 -20.51 -37.41 16.05
C LEU A 6 -21.66 -37.60 15.05
N ASP A 7 -22.45 -36.55 14.79
CA ASP A 7 -23.52 -36.56 13.77
C ASP A 7 -22.96 -36.85 12.35
N ARG A 8 -21.73 -36.40 12.08
CA ARG A 8 -21.00 -36.66 10.83
C ARG A 8 -20.25 -38.00 10.81
N LYS A 9 -20.36 -38.79 11.88
CA LYS A 9 -19.58 -40.02 12.09
C LYS A 9 -18.05 -39.79 12.11
N ASP A 10 -17.63 -38.60 12.52
CA ASP A 10 -16.23 -38.29 12.79
C ASP A 10 -15.75 -39.12 14.01
N SER A 11 -14.46 -39.44 14.02
CA SER A 11 -13.80 -40.12 15.15
C SER A 11 -13.33 -39.10 16.18
N LEU A 12 -13.32 -39.53 17.44
CA LEU A 12 -12.72 -38.83 18.57
C LEU A 12 -11.44 -39.55 19.00
N THR A 13 -10.29 -38.93 18.78
CA THR A 13 -8.98 -39.49 19.12
C THR A 13 -8.37 -38.69 20.25
N ALA A 14 -8.01 -39.35 21.35
CA ALA A 14 -7.38 -38.72 22.49
C ALA A 14 -6.10 -39.44 22.92
N PHE A 15 -5.18 -38.70 23.55
CA PHE A 15 -3.96 -39.24 24.10
C PHE A 15 -3.58 -38.56 25.42
N PRO A 16 -2.96 -39.30 26.37
CA PRO A 16 -2.46 -38.73 27.62
C PRO A 16 -1.06 -38.11 27.43
N LEU A 17 -0.77 -37.10 28.24
CA LEU A 17 0.51 -36.43 28.36
C LEU A 17 0.90 -36.39 29.85
N PRO A 18 1.64 -37.39 30.34
CA PRO A 18 2.12 -37.42 31.72
C PRO A 18 3.06 -36.23 32.01
N LYS A 19 2.91 -35.63 33.19
CA LYS A 19 3.66 -34.45 33.67
C LYS A 19 3.38 -33.14 32.91
N PHE A 20 2.31 -33.08 32.12
CA PHE A 20 1.87 -31.86 31.40
C PHE A 20 0.76 -31.08 32.09
N GLU A 21 0.37 -31.45 33.32
CA GLU A 21 -0.69 -30.74 34.05
C GLU A 21 -0.37 -29.24 34.20
N GLY A 22 -1.26 -28.38 33.70
CA GLY A 22 -1.08 -26.92 33.69
C GLY A 22 -0.13 -26.38 32.62
N LEU A 23 0.67 -27.22 31.97
CA LEU A 23 1.65 -26.78 30.96
C LEU A 23 0.99 -26.40 29.63
N LEU A 24 -0.06 -27.09 29.21
CA LEU A 24 -0.75 -26.78 27.94
C LEU A 24 -1.47 -25.44 28.03
N GLY A 25 -1.97 -25.09 29.21
CA GLY A 25 -2.57 -23.80 29.52
C GLY A 25 -1.57 -22.66 29.72
N THR A 26 -0.27 -22.94 29.84
CA THR A 26 0.76 -21.93 30.09
C THR A 26 0.87 -20.97 28.90
N GLU A 27 0.76 -19.68 29.19
CA GLU A 27 0.91 -18.60 28.21
C GLU A 27 2.39 -18.40 27.87
N LEU A 28 2.72 -18.49 26.58
CA LEU A 28 4.07 -18.30 26.05
C LEU A 28 4.32 -16.82 25.72
N TYR A 29 3.29 -16.17 25.18
CA TYR A 29 3.20 -14.73 24.95
C TYR A 29 1.72 -14.37 24.77
N LYS A 30 1.42 -13.07 24.76
CA LYS A 30 0.05 -12.55 24.77
C LYS A 30 -0.90 -13.35 23.89
N ASP A 31 -1.94 -13.92 24.50
CA ASP A 31 -3.02 -14.71 23.89
C ASP A 31 -2.57 -16.01 23.20
N ARG A 32 -1.37 -16.51 23.49
CA ARG A 32 -0.81 -17.73 22.88
C ARG A 32 -0.24 -18.66 23.94
N ARG A 33 -0.75 -19.89 23.96
CA ARG A 33 -0.38 -20.92 24.94
C ARG A 33 0.39 -22.06 24.30
N LEU A 34 1.00 -22.93 25.11
CA LEU A 34 1.60 -24.17 24.60
C LEU A 34 0.57 -25.03 23.86
N GLY A 35 -0.66 -25.12 24.37
CA GLY A 35 -1.78 -25.79 23.69
C GLY A 35 -2.09 -25.19 22.31
N SER A 36 -1.87 -23.88 22.12
CA SER A 36 -1.99 -23.25 20.80
C SER A 36 -0.94 -23.75 19.80
N GLU A 37 0.29 -24.01 20.26
CA GLU A 37 1.35 -24.59 19.41
C GLU A 37 1.02 -26.03 18.99
N LEU A 38 0.48 -26.84 19.91
CA LEU A 38 0.00 -28.19 19.58
C LEU A 38 -1.20 -28.13 18.60
N SER A 39 -2.10 -27.17 18.81
CA SER A 39 -3.26 -26.94 17.95
C SER A 39 -2.85 -26.59 16.53
N ASP A 40 -1.79 -25.79 16.33
CA ASP A 40 -1.33 -25.45 14.99
C ASP A 40 -0.73 -26.67 14.25
N TYR A 41 0.01 -27.53 14.96
CA TYR A 41 0.51 -28.79 14.40
C TYR A 41 -0.63 -29.74 14.01
N ALA A 42 -1.67 -29.81 14.82
CA ALA A 42 -2.87 -30.58 14.50
C ALA A 42 -3.60 -30.00 13.28
N LYS A 43 -3.82 -28.67 13.24
CA LYS A 43 -4.49 -27.98 12.13
C LYS A 43 -3.77 -28.17 10.80
N ALA A 44 -2.44 -28.27 10.80
CA ALA A 44 -1.67 -28.58 9.61
C ALA A 44 -2.01 -29.97 9.00
N GLN A 45 -2.63 -30.86 9.77
CA GLN A 45 -3.13 -32.16 9.30
C GLN A 45 -4.60 -32.13 8.84
N GLY A 46 -5.27 -30.97 8.91
CA GLY A 46 -6.63 -30.78 8.37
C GLY A 46 -7.77 -30.75 9.39
N VAL A 47 -7.48 -30.78 10.70
CA VAL A 47 -8.51 -30.60 11.74
C VAL A 47 -8.72 -29.12 12.10
N GLY A 48 -9.84 -28.79 12.74
CA GLY A 48 -10.12 -27.41 13.19
C GLY A 48 -9.32 -26.96 14.41
N GLY A 49 -8.70 -27.90 15.14
CA GLY A 49 -7.94 -27.65 16.36
C GLY A 49 -7.93 -28.87 17.28
N ILE A 50 -7.56 -28.65 18.53
CA ILE A 50 -7.55 -29.64 19.61
C ILE A 50 -8.34 -29.10 20.81
N ILE A 51 -8.72 -29.99 21.71
CA ILE A 51 -9.21 -29.67 23.06
C ILE A 51 -8.23 -30.28 24.05
N HIS A 52 -7.75 -29.54 25.05
CA HIS A 52 -6.84 -30.08 26.06
C HIS A 52 -7.31 -29.85 27.50
N SER A 53 -6.84 -30.68 28.43
CA SER A 53 -7.27 -30.74 29.83
C SER A 53 -7.19 -29.42 30.61
N ASP A 54 -6.26 -28.53 30.27
CA ASP A 54 -6.10 -27.22 30.92
C ASP A 54 -7.09 -26.14 30.42
N GLU A 55 -7.97 -26.47 29.47
CA GLU A 55 -9.03 -25.58 29.00
C GLU A 55 -10.31 -25.69 29.83
N ASP A 56 -11.20 -24.71 29.68
CA ASP A 56 -12.52 -24.75 30.31
C ASP A 56 -13.48 -25.65 29.51
N MET A 57 -13.66 -26.88 30.00
CA MET A 57 -14.52 -27.91 29.38
C MET A 57 -15.99 -27.48 29.25
N LYS A 58 -16.47 -26.57 30.11
CA LYS A 58 -17.85 -26.06 30.03
C LYS A 58 -18.09 -25.27 28.75
N LYS A 59 -17.06 -24.57 28.23
CA LYS A 59 -17.14 -23.85 26.95
C LYS A 59 -17.34 -24.79 25.76
N TYR A 60 -16.92 -26.04 25.88
CA TYR A 60 -17.07 -27.07 24.87
C TYR A 60 -18.36 -27.90 25.03
N GLY A 61 -19.11 -27.68 26.13
CA GLY A 61 -20.32 -28.43 26.45
C GLY A 61 -20.05 -29.86 26.91
N ILE A 62 -18.86 -30.14 27.44
CA ILE A 62 -18.47 -31.45 27.96
C ILE A 62 -18.77 -31.47 29.46
N SER A 63 -19.54 -32.45 29.91
CA SER A 63 -19.93 -32.63 31.30
C SER A 63 -18.81 -33.19 32.17
N GLU A 64 -18.86 -32.98 33.48
CA GLU A 64 -17.83 -33.49 34.40
C GLU A 64 -17.77 -35.02 34.43
N SER A 65 -18.91 -35.70 34.23
CA SER A 65 -18.94 -37.16 34.12
C SER A 65 -18.27 -37.67 32.83
N GLU A 66 -18.42 -36.97 31.71
CA GLU A 66 -17.71 -37.28 30.46
C GLU A 66 -16.20 -37.04 30.60
N VAL A 67 -15.79 -35.95 31.24
CA VAL A 67 -14.37 -35.70 31.54
C VAL A 67 -13.79 -36.79 32.44
N LYS A 68 -14.55 -37.23 33.46
CA LYS A 68 -14.12 -38.32 34.35
C LYS A 68 -13.97 -39.63 33.59
N ALA A 69 -14.95 -40.00 32.76
CA ALA A 69 -14.88 -41.20 31.92
C ALA A 69 -13.71 -41.16 30.94
N LEU A 70 -13.43 -39.99 30.32
CA LEU A 70 -12.27 -39.79 29.45
C LEU A 70 -10.95 -39.97 30.21
N ARG A 71 -10.84 -39.42 31.42
CA ARG A 71 -9.65 -39.59 32.26
C ARG A 71 -9.41 -41.05 32.64
N GLU A 72 -10.47 -41.75 33.02
CA GLU A 72 -10.40 -43.18 33.35
C GLU A 72 -9.96 -44.01 32.13
N ALA A 73 -10.55 -43.75 30.96
CA ALA A 73 -10.21 -44.44 29.71
C ALA A 73 -8.75 -44.20 29.26
N LEU A 74 -8.21 -43.02 29.54
CA LEU A 74 -6.82 -42.65 29.19
C LEU A 74 -5.80 -42.97 30.28
N GLY A 75 -6.24 -43.44 31.47
CA GLY A 75 -5.38 -43.55 32.64
C GLY A 75 -4.80 -42.21 33.10
N ALA A 76 -5.48 -41.10 32.80
CA ALA A 76 -5.03 -39.75 33.09
C ALA A 76 -5.39 -39.34 34.53
N GLY A 77 -4.57 -39.80 35.47
CA GLY A 77 -4.62 -39.42 36.88
C GLY A 77 -4.04 -38.03 37.17
N SER A 78 -3.74 -37.75 38.44
CA SER A 78 -3.06 -36.52 38.86
C SER A 78 -1.71 -36.38 38.14
N GLY A 79 -1.36 -35.15 37.72
CA GLY A 79 -0.15 -34.87 36.95
C GLY A 79 -0.24 -35.20 35.47
N VAL A 80 -1.36 -35.73 34.95
CA VAL A 80 -1.50 -36.13 33.55
C VAL A 80 -2.50 -35.23 32.83
N SER A 81 -2.00 -34.50 31.83
CA SER A 81 -2.86 -33.78 30.89
C SER A 81 -3.34 -34.71 29.78
N TRP A 82 -4.38 -34.32 29.06
CA TRP A 82 -4.85 -35.05 27.89
C TRP A 82 -5.20 -34.08 26.76
N VAL A 83 -5.12 -34.58 25.54
CA VAL A 83 -5.51 -33.86 24.32
C VAL A 83 -6.51 -34.71 23.55
N LEU A 84 -7.56 -34.08 23.06
CA LEU A 84 -8.65 -34.67 22.27
C LEU A 84 -8.73 -33.96 20.91
N VAL A 85 -8.88 -34.75 19.85
CA VAL A 85 -9.02 -34.29 18.47
C VAL A 85 -10.24 -34.94 17.85
N ALA A 86 -11.04 -34.15 17.13
CA ALA A 86 -12.24 -34.61 16.43
C ALA A 86 -12.11 -34.40 14.92
N GLY A 87 -12.44 -35.41 14.14
CA GLY A 87 -12.45 -35.37 12.68
C GLY A 87 -12.55 -36.77 12.06
N PRO A 88 -12.51 -36.90 10.73
CA PRO A 88 -12.46 -38.20 10.06
C PRO A 88 -11.33 -39.07 10.65
N ALA A 89 -11.56 -40.37 10.84
CA ALA A 89 -10.68 -41.24 11.63
C ALA A 89 -9.17 -41.11 11.29
N GLU A 90 -8.84 -41.13 10.00
CA GLU A 90 -7.45 -40.97 9.53
C GLU A 90 -6.89 -39.57 9.83
N VAL A 91 -7.67 -38.53 9.57
CA VAL A 91 -7.30 -37.12 9.78
C VAL A 91 -7.10 -36.84 11.28
N ALA A 92 -8.02 -37.31 12.12
CA ALA A 92 -7.94 -37.17 13.57
C ALA A 92 -6.73 -37.92 14.15
N GLY A 93 -6.44 -39.13 13.65
CA GLY A 93 -5.25 -39.90 14.02
C GLY A 93 -3.95 -39.17 13.66
N ASN A 94 -3.83 -38.67 12.44
CA ASN A 94 -2.66 -37.92 11.98
C ASN A 94 -2.47 -36.61 12.76
N ALA A 95 -3.55 -35.88 13.02
CA ALA A 95 -3.55 -34.67 13.83
C ALA A 95 -3.15 -34.92 15.28
N ALA A 96 -3.69 -35.96 15.92
CA ALA A 96 -3.30 -36.37 17.27
C ALA A 96 -1.82 -36.75 17.33
N ALA A 97 -1.32 -37.50 16.35
CA ALA A 97 0.10 -37.84 16.26
C ALA A 97 1.00 -36.61 16.08
N ALA A 98 0.56 -35.61 15.28
CA ALA A 98 1.29 -34.36 15.10
C ALA A 98 1.33 -33.52 16.39
N ALA A 99 0.20 -33.39 17.09
CA ALA A 99 0.13 -32.71 18.38
C ALA A 99 0.99 -33.42 19.44
N PHE A 100 0.97 -34.75 19.47
CA PHE A 100 1.81 -35.55 20.36
C PHE A 100 3.30 -35.32 20.08
N ARG A 101 3.73 -35.36 18.81
CA ARG A 101 5.12 -35.03 18.42
C ARG A 101 5.52 -33.62 18.88
N ARG A 102 4.63 -32.64 18.73
CA ARG A 102 4.89 -31.27 19.18
C ARG A 102 5.01 -31.17 20.72
N ALA A 103 4.20 -31.94 21.45
CA ALA A 103 4.34 -32.06 22.90
C ALA A 103 5.70 -32.64 23.29
N MET A 104 6.15 -33.70 22.61
CA MET A 104 7.47 -34.29 22.87
C MET A 104 8.62 -33.31 22.57
N GLN A 105 8.51 -32.50 21.51
CA GLN A 105 9.49 -31.43 21.23
C GLN A 105 9.57 -30.40 22.38
N ALA A 106 8.44 -30.10 23.04
CA ALA A 106 8.41 -29.15 24.16
C ALA A 106 9.24 -29.62 25.37
N LEU A 107 9.44 -30.94 25.53
CA LEU A 107 10.29 -31.50 26.58
C LEU A 107 11.78 -31.28 26.31
N VAL A 108 12.17 -31.07 25.05
CA VAL A 108 13.55 -30.81 24.64
C VAL A 108 13.83 -29.31 24.62
N GLY A 109 12.92 -28.52 24.01
CA GLY A 109 13.06 -27.08 23.92
C GLY A 109 12.21 -26.44 22.83
N VAL A 110 12.71 -25.35 22.24
CA VAL A 110 12.05 -24.64 21.14
C VAL A 110 12.37 -25.36 19.82
N PRO A 111 11.37 -25.87 19.08
CA PRO A 111 11.61 -26.58 17.83
C PRO A 111 12.04 -25.61 16.71
N GLU A 112 12.87 -26.12 15.79
CA GLU A 112 13.20 -25.43 14.55
C GLU A 112 12.06 -25.58 13.53
N GLU A 113 11.46 -24.47 13.10
CA GLU A 113 10.29 -24.49 12.22
C GLU A 113 10.09 -23.19 11.44
N THR A 114 9.34 -23.27 10.35
CA THR A 114 8.88 -22.08 9.62
C THR A 114 7.56 -21.61 10.23
N ARG A 115 7.50 -20.33 10.59
CA ARG A 115 6.32 -19.70 11.19
C ARG A 115 5.80 -18.59 10.30
N LYS A 116 4.47 -18.39 10.28
CA LYS A 116 3.80 -17.28 9.59
C LYS A 116 3.45 -16.18 10.60
N VAL A 117 3.33 -14.94 10.13
CA VAL A 117 2.74 -13.85 10.93
C VAL A 117 1.27 -14.17 11.18
N ALA A 118 0.86 -14.18 12.44
CA ALA A 118 -0.50 -14.52 12.86
C ALA A 118 -1.27 -13.32 13.43
N GLY A 119 -0.55 -12.26 13.80
CA GLY A 119 -1.09 -11.04 14.38
C GLY A 119 0.04 -10.08 14.75
N GLU A 120 -0.31 -8.97 15.40
CA GLU A 120 0.68 -8.03 15.91
C GLU A 120 1.56 -8.72 16.96
N TRP A 121 2.86 -8.85 16.68
CA TRP A 121 3.83 -9.56 17.54
C TRP A 121 3.57 -11.06 17.75
N GLN A 122 2.73 -11.68 16.91
CA GLN A 122 2.40 -13.10 17.02
C GLN A 122 2.78 -13.87 15.77
N THR A 123 3.23 -15.11 15.99
CA THR A 123 3.57 -16.04 14.91
C THR A 123 2.87 -17.37 15.10
N ALA A 124 2.54 -18.07 14.02
CA ALA A 124 1.93 -19.39 14.06
C ALA A 124 2.75 -20.41 13.28
N TYR A 125 2.73 -21.67 13.72
CA TYR A 125 3.37 -22.74 12.97
C TYR A 125 2.78 -22.80 11.55
N MET A 126 3.65 -22.95 10.56
CA MET A 126 3.28 -23.09 9.16
C MET A 126 3.72 -24.44 8.62
N ARG A 127 4.99 -24.78 8.80
CA ARG A 127 5.60 -26.03 8.31
C ARG A 127 6.96 -26.27 8.99
N PRO A 128 7.52 -27.49 8.92
CA PRO A 128 8.91 -27.72 9.33
C PRO A 128 9.88 -26.86 8.54
N LEU A 129 11.12 -26.70 9.03
CA LEU A 129 12.15 -26.08 8.21
C LEU A 129 12.33 -26.84 6.89
N PRO A 130 12.50 -26.13 5.76
CA PRO A 130 12.88 -26.79 4.52
C PRO A 130 14.25 -27.45 4.72
N GLY A 131 14.43 -28.64 4.14
CA GLY A 131 15.74 -29.26 4.08
C GLY A 131 16.74 -28.42 3.27
N GLY A 132 18.03 -28.74 3.40
CA GLY A 132 19.09 -28.04 2.66
C GLY A 132 18.84 -28.09 1.15
N ALA A 133 18.94 -26.93 0.50
CA ALA A 133 18.88 -26.84 -0.95
C ALA A 133 20.11 -27.50 -1.58
N ARG A 134 19.90 -28.39 -2.56
CA ARG A 134 20.98 -28.94 -3.37
C ARG A 134 21.23 -27.99 -4.53
N LEU A 135 22.42 -27.44 -4.60
CA LEU A 135 22.84 -26.54 -5.67
C LEU A 135 23.80 -27.27 -6.61
N TYR A 136 23.55 -27.14 -7.91
CA TYR A 136 24.46 -27.54 -8.98
C TYR A 136 24.61 -26.35 -9.93
N PRO A 137 25.77 -26.20 -10.59
CA PRO A 137 25.93 -25.17 -11.60
C PRO A 137 24.89 -25.32 -12.72
N GLU A 138 24.24 -24.21 -13.09
CA GLU A 138 23.34 -24.15 -14.24
C GLU A 138 24.17 -24.21 -15.52
N THR A 139 24.20 -25.36 -16.18
CA THR A 139 25.07 -25.62 -17.33
C THR A 139 24.54 -25.05 -18.64
N ASP A 140 23.25 -24.71 -18.70
CA ASP A 140 22.64 -24.11 -19.89
C ASP A 140 23.06 -22.64 -20.08
N LEU A 141 23.65 -22.03 -19.05
CA LEU A 141 24.10 -20.64 -19.07
C LEU A 141 25.63 -20.55 -19.03
N PRO A 142 26.25 -19.81 -19.98
CA PRO A 142 27.67 -19.55 -19.89
C PRO A 142 27.98 -18.62 -18.69
N PRO A 143 29.16 -18.75 -18.07
CA PRO A 143 29.58 -17.85 -17.00
C PRO A 143 29.56 -16.37 -17.45
N THR A 144 28.90 -15.51 -16.67
CA THR A 144 28.87 -14.07 -16.95
C THR A 144 30.09 -13.37 -16.36
N ARG A 145 31.02 -12.92 -17.21
CA ARG A 145 32.19 -12.14 -16.77
C ARG A 145 31.80 -10.69 -16.48
N ILE A 146 31.99 -10.25 -15.24
CA ILE A 146 31.82 -8.85 -14.83
C ILE A 146 33.19 -8.16 -14.89
N THR A 147 33.37 -7.25 -15.85
CA THR A 147 34.64 -6.51 -16.03
C THR A 147 34.70 -5.27 -15.15
N ARG A 148 35.92 -4.81 -14.84
CA ARG A 148 36.13 -3.55 -14.11
C ARG A 148 35.52 -2.35 -14.82
N ALA A 149 35.71 -2.24 -16.14
CA ALA A 149 35.10 -1.17 -16.95
C ALA A 149 33.56 -1.17 -16.87
N ARG A 150 32.92 -2.35 -16.79
CA ARG A 150 31.47 -2.46 -16.59
C ARG A 150 31.06 -1.94 -15.21
N LEU A 151 31.81 -2.28 -14.16
CA LEU A 151 31.56 -1.79 -12.80
C LEU A 151 31.74 -0.27 -12.72
N GLU A 152 32.80 0.28 -13.29
CA GLU A 152 33.06 1.73 -13.31
C GLU A 152 31.95 2.49 -14.05
N LYS A 153 31.50 1.98 -15.21
CA LYS A 153 30.36 2.54 -15.94
C LYS A 153 29.06 2.52 -15.13
N LEU A 154 28.78 1.43 -14.39
CA LEU A 154 27.57 1.33 -13.57
C LEU A 154 27.65 2.25 -12.35
N ALA A 155 28.81 2.31 -11.70
CA ALA A 155 29.03 3.21 -10.57
C ALA A 155 28.83 4.68 -10.95
N SER A 156 29.20 5.09 -12.16
CA SER A 156 29.00 6.47 -12.64
C SER A 156 27.55 6.82 -12.97
N VAL A 157 26.64 5.85 -13.04
CA VAL A 157 25.21 6.07 -13.38
C VAL A 157 24.26 5.60 -12.28
N LEU A 158 24.77 5.35 -11.07
CA LEU A 158 23.91 5.04 -9.94
C LEU A 158 22.95 6.20 -9.67
N PRO A 159 21.65 5.91 -9.43
CA PRO A 159 20.71 6.94 -9.03
C PRO A 159 21.09 7.51 -7.65
N GLU A 160 20.66 8.74 -7.40
CA GLU A 160 20.79 9.39 -6.08
C GLU A 160 20.07 8.56 -5.01
N MET A 161 20.59 8.61 -3.78
CA MET A 161 19.94 7.93 -2.67
C MET A 161 18.60 8.61 -2.33
N PRO A 162 17.64 7.86 -1.74
CA PRO A 162 16.36 8.42 -1.32
C PRO A 162 16.48 9.70 -0.49
N ASP A 163 17.44 9.74 0.43
CA ASP A 163 17.66 10.89 1.32
C ASP A 163 18.18 12.13 0.57
N GLU A 164 19.08 11.93 -0.41
CA GLU A 164 19.60 13.00 -1.25
C GLU A 164 18.49 13.58 -2.13
N THR A 165 17.68 12.71 -2.73
CA THR A 165 16.51 13.08 -3.52
C THR A 165 15.50 13.87 -2.68
N LEU A 166 15.22 13.41 -1.47
CA LEU A 166 14.31 14.11 -0.55
C LEU A 166 14.86 15.48 -0.14
N ALA A 167 16.16 15.57 0.17
CA ALA A 167 16.81 16.84 0.49
C ALA A 167 16.77 17.81 -0.70
N TRP A 168 16.93 17.33 -1.93
CA TRP A 168 16.77 18.13 -3.15
C TRP A 168 15.33 18.63 -3.31
N LEU A 169 14.32 17.77 -3.12
CA LEU A 169 12.90 18.16 -3.18
C LEU A 169 12.55 19.23 -2.14
N LYS A 170 13.04 19.08 -0.90
CA LYS A 170 12.78 20.02 0.21
C LYS A 170 13.36 21.42 0.00
N LYS A 171 14.28 21.61 -0.95
CA LYS A 171 14.75 22.95 -1.32
C LYS A 171 13.69 23.78 -2.04
N MET A 172 12.68 23.13 -2.62
CA MET A 172 11.68 23.77 -3.50
C MET A 172 10.24 23.49 -3.07
N LEU A 173 10.02 22.45 -2.26
CA LEU A 173 8.71 21.96 -1.84
C LEU A 173 8.62 21.93 -0.31
N ASN A 174 7.40 22.05 0.21
CA ASN A 174 7.13 21.75 1.61
C ASN A 174 7.24 20.25 1.92
N ASP A 175 7.26 19.87 3.19
CA ASP A 175 7.48 18.48 3.63
C ASP A 175 6.43 17.49 3.07
N ASP A 176 5.16 17.90 2.99
CA ASP A 176 4.08 17.06 2.48
C ASP A 176 4.27 16.77 0.97
N LEU A 177 4.47 17.82 0.18
CA LEU A 177 4.60 17.72 -1.26
C LEU A 177 5.93 17.06 -1.67
N ALA A 178 7.01 17.30 -0.91
CA ALA A 178 8.27 16.57 -1.06
C ALA A 178 8.08 15.07 -0.78
N GLY A 179 7.37 14.73 0.31
CA GLY A 179 7.09 13.34 0.65
C GLY A 179 6.21 12.62 -0.38
N LYS A 180 5.22 13.31 -0.95
CA LYS A 180 4.40 12.81 -2.07
C LYS A 180 5.26 12.58 -3.31
N MET A 181 6.01 13.60 -3.75
CA MET A 181 6.86 13.52 -4.94
C MET A 181 7.93 12.44 -4.82
N MET A 182 8.50 12.22 -3.63
CA MET A 182 9.51 11.19 -3.39
C MET A 182 8.98 9.78 -3.69
N ARG A 183 7.69 9.53 -3.48
CA ARG A 183 7.03 8.24 -3.73
C ARG A 183 6.38 8.18 -5.11
N SER A 184 6.44 9.27 -5.88
CA SER A 184 5.77 9.39 -7.16
C SER A 184 6.56 8.72 -8.27
N GLN A 185 5.84 8.01 -9.15
CA GLN A 185 6.40 7.53 -10.41
C GLN A 185 6.74 8.68 -11.39
N ARG A 186 6.20 9.88 -11.16
CA ARG A 186 6.41 11.08 -11.99
C ARG A 186 7.61 11.92 -11.54
N LEU A 187 8.38 11.47 -10.55
CA LEU A 187 9.59 12.15 -10.09
C LEU A 187 10.61 12.42 -11.23
N PRO A 188 10.85 11.50 -12.20
CA PRO A 188 11.72 11.79 -13.35
C PRO A 188 11.22 12.98 -14.19
N ILE A 189 9.91 13.09 -14.40
CA ILE A 189 9.29 14.20 -15.12
C ILE A 189 9.45 15.50 -14.34
N PHE A 190 9.20 15.47 -13.03
CA PHE A 190 9.43 16.63 -12.17
C PHE A 190 10.88 17.13 -12.28
N ARG A 191 11.85 16.23 -12.18
CA ARG A 191 13.28 16.56 -12.32
C ARG A 191 13.59 17.13 -13.70
N ARG A 192 13.04 16.54 -14.75
CA ARG A 192 13.19 17.02 -16.11
C ARG A 192 12.67 18.45 -16.25
N VAL A 193 11.47 18.74 -15.76
CA VAL A 193 10.88 20.09 -15.77
C VAL A 193 11.75 21.08 -15.01
N MET A 194 12.19 20.73 -13.80
CA MET A 194 13.02 21.63 -12.99
C MET A 194 14.40 21.92 -13.61
N ASN A 195 14.92 21.01 -14.44
CA ASN A 195 16.21 21.17 -15.11
C ASN A 195 16.10 21.85 -16.48
N GLU A 196 15.03 21.58 -17.24
CA GLU A 196 14.88 22.03 -18.63
C GLU A 196 14.09 23.35 -18.74
N VAL A 197 13.12 23.61 -17.86
CA VAL A 197 12.21 24.76 -17.96
C VAL A 197 12.67 25.91 -17.09
N LYS A 198 12.99 27.05 -17.71
CA LYS A 198 13.48 28.23 -17.00
C LYS A 198 12.37 28.88 -16.16
N GLY A 199 12.68 29.14 -14.89
CA GLY A 199 11.75 29.79 -13.96
C GLY A 199 10.61 28.88 -13.49
N ALA A 200 10.75 27.56 -13.65
CA ALA A 200 9.77 26.61 -13.14
C ALA A 200 9.59 26.73 -11.62
N ASP A 201 8.34 26.84 -11.20
CA ASP A 201 7.95 26.80 -9.79
C ASP A 201 7.72 25.35 -9.36
N GLY A 202 8.59 24.83 -8.50
CA GLY A 202 8.51 23.43 -8.05
C GLY A 202 7.16 23.09 -7.41
N THR A 203 6.58 24.02 -6.64
CA THR A 203 5.29 23.77 -5.97
C THR A 203 4.17 23.56 -6.99
N LEU A 204 4.08 24.42 -8.02
CA LEU A 204 3.09 24.27 -9.08
C LEU A 204 3.29 22.99 -9.88
N VAL A 205 4.53 22.65 -10.24
CA VAL A 205 4.85 21.43 -10.99
C VAL A 205 4.42 20.20 -10.20
N ALA A 206 4.87 20.09 -8.94
CA ALA A 206 4.54 18.95 -8.08
C ALA A 206 3.03 18.87 -7.80
N ALA A 207 2.36 19.98 -7.50
CA ALA A 207 0.91 19.98 -7.29
C ALA A 207 0.14 19.57 -8.55
N THR A 208 0.61 19.96 -9.74
CA THR A 208 -0.01 19.54 -10.99
C THR A 208 0.16 18.04 -11.21
N LEU A 209 1.37 17.51 -11.02
CA LEU A 209 1.69 16.10 -11.24
C LEU A 209 1.00 15.17 -10.23
N GLU A 210 0.92 15.57 -8.95
CA GLU A 210 0.39 14.70 -7.89
C GLU A 210 -1.06 14.97 -7.54
N GLU A 211 -1.53 16.21 -7.63
CA GLU A 211 -2.87 16.59 -7.20
C GLU A 211 -3.81 16.77 -8.39
N ALA A 212 -3.42 17.59 -9.38
CA ALA A 212 -4.28 17.87 -10.53
C ALA A 212 -4.52 16.61 -11.38
N LEU A 213 -3.47 15.87 -11.76
CA LEU A 213 -3.65 14.62 -12.53
C LEU A 213 -4.46 13.58 -11.74
N THR A 214 -4.23 13.45 -10.42
CA THR A 214 -5.01 12.54 -9.59
C THR A 214 -6.48 12.94 -9.52
N SER A 215 -6.77 14.24 -9.45
CA SER A 215 -8.14 14.76 -9.51
C SER A 215 -8.79 14.44 -10.85
N LEU A 216 -8.10 14.67 -11.97
CA LEU A 216 -8.63 14.37 -13.30
C LEU A 216 -8.92 12.87 -13.48
N LYS A 217 -8.05 12.00 -12.95
CA LYS A 217 -8.28 10.55 -12.95
C LYS A 217 -9.56 10.18 -12.17
N ARG A 218 -9.83 10.85 -11.05
CA ARG A 218 -11.08 10.67 -10.28
C ARG A 218 -12.31 11.16 -11.02
N ASP A 219 -12.16 12.19 -11.85
CA ASP A 219 -13.22 12.70 -12.74
C ASP A 219 -13.44 11.81 -13.99
N GLY A 220 -12.78 10.64 -14.06
CA GLY A 220 -12.94 9.67 -15.15
C GLY A 220 -12.12 9.99 -16.40
N ILE A 221 -11.13 10.88 -16.30
CA ILE A 221 -10.27 11.25 -17.43
C ILE A 221 -9.05 10.34 -17.46
N ASP A 222 -8.74 9.83 -18.66
CA ASP A 222 -7.57 9.00 -18.89
C ASP A 222 -6.29 9.84 -18.88
N VAL A 223 -5.73 10.00 -17.68
CA VAL A 223 -4.46 10.71 -17.49
C VAL A 223 -3.24 9.94 -17.98
N ASP A 224 -3.38 8.63 -18.20
CA ASP A 224 -2.28 7.79 -18.67
C ASP A 224 -2.07 8.02 -20.19
N ALA A 225 -3.04 8.62 -20.89
CA ALA A 225 -2.91 9.13 -22.26
C ALA A 225 -2.09 10.44 -22.37
N VAL A 226 -1.83 11.13 -21.25
CA VAL A 226 -0.96 12.32 -21.24
C VAL A 226 0.49 11.85 -21.23
N SER A 227 1.16 11.96 -22.38
CA SER A 227 2.53 11.44 -22.52
C SER A 227 3.55 12.21 -21.66
N ASP A 228 4.61 11.50 -21.28
CA ASP A 228 5.71 12.05 -20.47
C ASP A 228 6.46 13.20 -21.17
N GLU A 229 6.30 13.34 -22.49
CA GLU A 229 6.84 14.44 -23.30
C GLU A 229 5.96 15.69 -23.28
N LEU A 230 4.63 15.52 -23.20
CA LEU A 230 3.69 16.64 -23.23
C LEU A 230 3.65 17.41 -21.90
N LEU A 231 3.99 16.75 -20.78
CA LEU A 231 4.05 17.41 -19.47
C LEU A 231 5.17 18.47 -19.40
N PRO A 232 6.43 18.20 -19.77
CA PRO A 232 7.45 19.24 -19.91
C PRO A 232 7.05 20.34 -20.90
N GLU A 233 6.44 20.01 -22.04
CA GLU A 233 5.97 21.01 -23.01
C GLU A 233 4.91 21.94 -22.39
N LEU A 234 3.99 21.40 -21.60
CA LEU A 234 2.96 22.17 -20.89
C LEU A 234 3.59 23.20 -19.96
N PHE A 235 4.56 22.78 -19.15
CA PHE A 235 5.25 23.68 -18.23
C PHE A 235 6.09 24.72 -18.97
N ALA A 236 6.79 24.35 -20.05
CA ALA A 236 7.53 25.29 -20.88
C ALA A 236 6.60 26.36 -21.51
N ALA A 237 5.45 25.93 -22.04
CA ALA A 237 4.44 26.83 -22.61
C ALA A 237 3.88 27.82 -21.58
N TYR A 238 3.80 27.42 -20.31
CA TYR A 238 3.36 28.28 -19.20
C TYR A 238 4.46 29.22 -18.68
N PHE A 239 5.60 28.69 -18.25
CA PHE A 239 6.64 29.48 -17.58
C PHE A 239 7.43 30.37 -18.54
N GLU A 240 7.81 29.84 -19.70
CA GLU A 240 8.62 30.57 -20.69
C GLU A 240 7.74 31.30 -21.70
N GLY A 241 6.75 30.57 -22.25
CA GLY A 241 5.88 31.10 -23.29
C GLY A 241 4.76 32.01 -22.80
N ARG A 242 4.41 31.95 -21.51
CA ARG A 242 3.25 32.64 -20.90
C ARG A 242 1.96 32.48 -21.72
N LEU A 243 1.78 31.31 -22.34
CA LEU A 243 0.76 31.09 -23.36
C LEU A 243 -0.66 31.09 -22.79
N PHE A 244 -0.82 30.69 -21.54
CA PHE A 244 -2.09 30.60 -20.81
C PHE A 244 -1.88 30.98 -19.33
N ALA A 245 -2.98 31.15 -18.59
CA ALA A 245 -2.94 31.44 -17.15
C ALA A 245 -2.88 30.15 -16.32
N LYS A 246 -2.36 30.21 -15.09
CA LYS A 246 -2.22 29.06 -14.18
C LYS A 246 -3.52 28.26 -14.02
N ALA A 247 -4.64 28.96 -13.92
CA ALA A 247 -5.95 28.36 -13.72
C ALA A 247 -6.43 27.51 -14.93
N ALA A 248 -5.83 27.68 -16.11
CA ALA A 248 -6.15 26.91 -17.31
C ALA A 248 -5.47 25.53 -17.35
N ILE A 249 -4.47 25.26 -16.49
CA ILE A 249 -3.69 24.01 -16.49
C ILE A 249 -4.60 22.76 -16.45
N PRO A 250 -5.59 22.64 -15.53
CA PRO A 250 -6.44 21.45 -15.49
C PRO A 250 -7.22 21.25 -16.79
N GLU A 251 -7.83 22.31 -17.36
CA GLU A 251 -8.60 22.20 -18.59
C GLU A 251 -7.73 21.85 -19.81
N ILE A 252 -6.49 22.35 -19.86
CA ILE A 252 -5.53 21.98 -20.90
C ILE A 252 -5.14 20.50 -20.77
N LEU A 253 -4.89 20.00 -19.54
CA LEU A 253 -4.62 18.59 -19.29
C LEU A 253 -5.80 17.70 -19.73
N LYS A 254 -7.06 18.13 -19.49
CA LYS A 254 -8.24 17.44 -20.03
C LYS A 254 -8.25 17.42 -21.55
N GLY A 255 -7.84 18.52 -22.18
CA GLY A 255 -7.70 18.62 -23.64
C GLY A 255 -6.64 17.66 -24.18
N ILE A 256 -5.47 17.58 -23.52
CA ILE A 256 -4.39 16.67 -23.88
C ILE A 256 -4.84 15.22 -23.77
N ALA A 257 -5.50 14.85 -22.68
CA ALA A 257 -6.01 13.49 -22.48
C ALA A 257 -7.03 13.07 -23.56
N LYS A 258 -7.82 14.00 -24.09
CA LYS A 258 -8.81 13.73 -25.15
C LYS A 258 -8.21 13.65 -26.55
N GLU A 259 -7.15 14.39 -26.82
CA GLU A 259 -6.46 14.41 -28.11
C GLU A 259 -4.95 14.15 -27.90
N PRO A 260 -4.57 12.91 -27.51
CA PRO A 260 -3.17 12.58 -27.25
C PRO A 260 -2.32 12.77 -28.51
N GLY A 261 -1.11 13.33 -28.33
CA GLY A 261 -0.16 13.56 -29.42
C GLY A 261 -0.25 14.91 -30.14
N LYS A 262 -1.21 15.77 -29.77
CA LYS A 262 -1.22 17.15 -30.28
C LYS A 262 -0.35 18.08 -29.43
N PRO A 263 0.40 19.02 -30.05
CA PRO A 263 1.18 20.01 -29.31
C PRO A 263 0.30 20.83 -28.37
N VAL A 264 0.84 21.19 -27.21
CA VAL A 264 0.12 21.95 -26.19
C VAL A 264 -0.41 23.27 -26.75
N LYS A 265 0.37 23.91 -27.64
CA LYS A 265 -0.01 25.18 -28.28
C LYS A 265 -1.29 25.07 -29.11
N GLU A 266 -1.50 23.96 -29.81
CA GLU A 266 -2.70 23.74 -30.60
C GLU A 266 -3.93 23.51 -29.72
N ILE A 267 -3.77 22.75 -28.64
CA ILE A 267 -4.82 22.47 -27.66
C ILE A 267 -5.28 23.78 -27.01
N VAL A 268 -4.34 24.64 -26.59
CA VAL A 268 -4.66 25.96 -26.03
C VAL A 268 -5.43 26.83 -27.02
N GLY A 269 -5.04 26.82 -28.30
CA GLY A 269 -5.74 27.54 -29.37
C GLY A 269 -7.18 27.05 -29.55
N LYS A 270 -7.38 25.73 -29.63
CA LYS A 270 -8.71 25.11 -29.77
C LYS A 270 -9.63 25.40 -28.59
N LEU A 271 -9.10 25.37 -27.37
CA LEU A 271 -9.88 25.65 -26.16
C LEU A 271 -10.16 27.15 -25.96
N GLY A 272 -9.53 28.03 -26.76
CA GLY A 272 -9.65 29.47 -26.61
C GLY A 272 -9.03 30.00 -25.31
N LEU A 273 -8.08 29.27 -24.72
CA LEU A 273 -7.49 29.56 -23.41
C LEU A 273 -6.19 30.39 -23.49
N LYS A 274 -5.90 30.98 -24.66
CA LYS A 274 -4.73 31.83 -24.85
C LYS A 274 -4.83 33.07 -23.94
N ARG A 275 -3.74 33.34 -23.23
CA ARG A 275 -3.61 34.47 -22.30
C ARG A 275 -3.89 35.80 -23.01
N MET A 276 -4.67 36.66 -22.38
CA MET A 276 -4.98 38.00 -22.87
C MET A 276 -3.86 38.99 -22.50
N SER A 277 -3.69 40.03 -23.32
CA SER A 277 -2.75 41.11 -23.01
C SER A 277 -3.28 42.00 -21.88
N PRO A 278 -2.40 42.73 -21.16
CA PRO A 278 -2.83 43.68 -20.13
C PRO A 278 -3.85 44.72 -20.62
N GLU A 279 -3.73 45.15 -21.87
CA GLU A 279 -4.63 46.09 -22.52
C GLU A 279 -6.01 45.48 -22.78
N GLU A 280 -6.05 44.24 -23.27
CA GLU A 280 -7.30 43.50 -23.48
C GLU A 280 -8.03 43.26 -22.15
N ILE A 281 -7.29 42.95 -21.08
CA ILE A 281 -7.86 42.79 -19.72
C ILE A 281 -8.44 44.12 -19.24
N LYS A 282 -7.71 45.24 -19.37
CA LYS A 282 -8.20 46.57 -18.99
C LYS A 282 -9.43 46.98 -19.80
N ALA A 283 -9.48 46.67 -21.09
CA ALA A 283 -10.63 46.94 -21.95
C ALA A 283 -11.87 46.14 -21.50
N ALA A 284 -11.70 44.85 -21.19
CA ALA A 284 -12.77 44.00 -20.67
C ALA A 284 -13.28 44.50 -19.30
N VAL A 285 -12.39 44.91 -18.41
CA VAL A 285 -12.74 45.51 -17.11
C VAL A 285 -13.50 46.82 -17.28
N ARG A 286 -13.02 47.75 -18.13
CA ARG A 286 -13.70 49.03 -18.39
C ARG A 286 -15.09 48.88 -18.98
N ALA A 287 -15.28 47.89 -19.85
CA ALA A 287 -16.59 47.60 -20.42
C ALA A 287 -17.59 47.19 -19.32
N GLU A 288 -17.15 46.37 -18.36
CA GLU A 288 -18.01 45.83 -17.30
C GLU A 288 -18.18 46.78 -16.11
N ALA A 289 -17.20 47.65 -15.86
CA ALA A 289 -17.25 48.67 -14.81
C ALA A 289 -18.33 49.74 -15.05
N ARG A 290 -18.75 49.94 -16.31
CA ARG A 290 -19.85 50.85 -16.66
C ARG A 290 -21.20 50.41 -16.07
N ASP A 291 -21.37 49.11 -15.85
CA ASP A 291 -22.65 48.51 -15.44
C ASP A 291 -22.66 48.02 -13.99
N THR A 292 -21.53 48.11 -13.26
CA THR A 292 -21.39 47.51 -11.92
C THR A 292 -20.53 48.37 -10.99
N GLY A 293 -21.12 48.94 -9.94
CA GLY A 293 -20.42 49.80 -8.95
C GLY A 293 -19.72 49.05 -7.81
N ASP A 294 -20.00 47.76 -7.59
CA ASP A 294 -19.34 46.95 -6.56
C ASP A 294 -18.11 46.22 -7.13
N LYS A 295 -16.93 46.52 -6.57
CA LYS A 295 -15.64 45.93 -6.96
C LYS A 295 -15.62 44.41 -6.88
N LYS A 296 -16.26 43.79 -5.87
CA LYS A 296 -16.27 42.33 -5.72
C LYS A 296 -17.11 41.66 -6.82
N LEU A 297 -18.25 42.27 -7.13
CA LEU A 297 -19.15 41.76 -8.16
C LEU A 297 -18.55 41.97 -9.56
N LEU A 298 -17.85 43.09 -9.77
CA LEU A 298 -17.11 43.37 -11.00
C LEU A 298 -16.00 42.34 -11.25
N VAL A 299 -15.18 42.02 -10.24
CA VAL A 299 -14.15 40.96 -10.36
C VAL A 299 -14.78 39.62 -10.76
N LYS A 300 -15.90 39.23 -10.13
CA LYS A 300 -16.58 37.96 -10.44
C LYS A 300 -17.08 37.92 -11.89
N LYS A 301 -17.77 38.96 -12.36
CA LYS A 301 -18.27 39.05 -13.74
C LYS A 301 -17.14 39.04 -14.77
N VAL A 302 -16.07 39.79 -14.50
CA VAL A 302 -14.90 39.84 -15.38
C VAL A 302 -14.20 38.49 -15.45
N MET A 303 -14.06 37.78 -14.32
CA MET A 303 -13.51 36.41 -14.29
C MET A 303 -14.34 35.42 -15.12
N GLU A 304 -15.66 35.50 -15.03
CA GLU A 304 -16.58 34.64 -15.80
C GLU A 304 -16.46 34.91 -17.32
N LYS A 305 -16.35 36.18 -17.70
CA LYS A 305 -16.23 36.61 -19.11
C LYS A 305 -14.87 36.29 -19.72
N ILE A 306 -13.79 36.49 -18.97
CA ILE A 306 -12.41 36.24 -19.44
C ILE A 306 -12.07 34.74 -19.43
N ARG A 307 -12.82 33.90 -18.68
CA ARG A 307 -12.79 32.44 -18.70
C ARG A 307 -11.37 31.83 -18.72
N LEU A 308 -10.66 31.94 -17.60
CA LEU A 308 -9.30 31.39 -17.38
C LEU A 308 -8.18 31.98 -18.29
N ARG A 309 -8.45 33.04 -19.06
CA ARG A 309 -7.46 33.66 -19.97
C ARG A 309 -6.59 34.75 -19.33
N ALA A 310 -6.72 35.00 -18.03
CA ALA A 310 -5.89 35.95 -17.29
C ALA A 310 -5.65 35.44 -15.86
N GLU A 311 -4.56 35.88 -15.24
CA GLU A 311 -4.30 35.57 -13.83
C GLU A 311 -5.27 36.35 -12.93
N GLY A 312 -5.71 35.74 -11.83
CA GLY A 312 -6.61 36.41 -10.89
C GLY A 312 -6.03 37.73 -10.35
N ALA A 313 -4.72 37.76 -10.11
CA ALA A 313 -4.01 38.96 -9.67
C ALA A 313 -4.02 40.08 -10.74
N GLU A 314 -3.91 39.73 -12.03
CA GLU A 314 -3.96 40.72 -13.13
C GLU A 314 -5.36 41.33 -13.26
N ILE A 315 -6.41 40.52 -13.09
CA ILE A 315 -7.79 41.01 -13.10
C ILE A 315 -8.03 41.95 -11.91
N ILE A 316 -7.59 41.58 -10.71
CA ILE A 316 -7.74 42.42 -9.51
C ILE A 316 -7.01 43.75 -9.69
N ALA A 317 -5.75 43.72 -10.12
CA ALA A 317 -4.98 44.93 -10.37
C ALA A 317 -5.60 45.82 -11.47
N ALA A 318 -6.16 45.21 -12.52
CA ALA A 318 -6.86 45.96 -13.57
C ALA A 318 -8.16 46.61 -13.07
N VAL A 319 -8.90 45.95 -12.16
CA VAL A 319 -10.09 46.52 -11.51
C VAL A 319 -9.71 47.66 -10.58
N GLU A 320 -8.64 47.52 -9.81
CA GLU A 320 -8.13 48.58 -8.93
C GLU A 320 -7.65 49.81 -9.71
N ALA A 321 -7.08 49.63 -10.90
CA ALA A 321 -6.59 50.71 -11.74
C ALA A 321 -7.70 51.44 -12.53
N VAL A 322 -8.92 50.90 -12.59
CA VAL A 322 -10.06 51.46 -13.34
C VAL A 322 -11.11 52.10 -12.43
N ALA A 323 -11.11 51.75 -11.14
CA ALA A 323 -11.98 52.32 -10.10
C ALA A 323 -11.37 53.58 -9.47
#